data_AF-A0A7J2L642-F1
#
_entry.id   AF-A0A7J2L642-F1
#
_cell.length_a   1.000
_cell.length_b   1.000
_cell.length_c   1.000
_cell.angle_alpha   90.00
_cell.angle_beta   90.00
_cell.angle_gamma   90.00
#
_symmetry.space_group_name_H-M   'P 1'
#
loop_
_entity.id
_entity.type
_entity.pdbx_description
1 polymer ?
#
loop_
_entity_poly.entity_id
_entity_poly.type
_entity_poly.pdbx_seq_one_letter_code
_entity_poly.pdbx_strand_id
1 'polypeptide(L)'
;MVYMLGEEDLLRKKLFLALEALDREKIFLHTKFLEIEAPNGVFRIPLVAGFVLLNALVGNGAMLLWGGYGYGKTMLIKYLGRLLTSTPLEEIEASILRANPQLIEEKIVGRLHLGRLIKEGEEEVVWRRFIKSFWKIIDEINRLSPSAQDVILSLLGEGIVKYFDSVFV
;
A
#
# COMPACT_ATOMS: atom_id res chain seq x y z
N MET A 1 -29.47 -28.82 -2.21
CA MET A 1 -29.04 -27.87 -1.16
C MET A 1 -27.77 -27.20 -1.64
N VAL A 2 -27.84 -25.92 -1.99
CA VAL A 2 -26.64 -25.13 -2.29
C VAL A 2 -26.07 -24.74 -0.93
N TYR A 3 -24.91 -25.29 -0.55
CA TYR A 3 -24.20 -24.81 0.62
C TYR A 3 -23.85 -23.34 0.38
N MET A 4 -24.42 -22.44 1.18
CA MET A 4 -23.97 -21.06 1.26
C MET A 4 -22.52 -21.12 1.75
N LEU A 5 -21.57 -20.82 0.86
CA LEU A 5 -20.17 -20.64 1.24
C LEU A 5 -20.11 -19.65 2.39
N GLY A 6 -19.38 -19.98 3.47
CA GLY A 6 -19.13 -19.04 4.55
C GLY A 6 -18.45 -17.78 4.00
N GLU A 7 -18.60 -16.64 4.69
CA GLU A 7 -17.96 -15.38 4.27
C GLU A 7 -16.45 -15.53 4.05
N GLU A 8 -15.79 -16.35 4.87
CA GLU A 8 -14.38 -16.69 4.75
C GLU A 8 -14.07 -17.45 3.44
N ASP A 9 -14.91 -18.40 3.04
CA ASP A 9 -14.70 -19.15 1.80
C ASP A 9 -14.92 -18.28 0.56
N LEU A 10 -15.87 -17.35 0.62
CA LEU A 10 -16.08 -16.37 -0.43
C LEU A 10 -14.88 -15.43 -0.54
N LEU A 11 -14.33 -14.97 0.59
CA LEU A 11 -13.12 -14.16 0.62
C LEU A 11 -11.95 -14.93 0.02
N ARG A 12 -11.71 -16.16 0.48
CA ARG A 12 -10.68 -17.06 -0.04
C ARG A 12 -10.79 -17.20 -1.55
N LYS A 13 -11.99 -17.45 -2.09
CA LYS A 13 -12.23 -17.54 -3.53
C LYS A 13 -11.85 -16.25 -4.26
N LYS A 14 -12.24 -15.08 -3.75
CA LYS A 14 -11.88 -13.78 -4.36
C LYS A 14 -10.37 -13.54 -4.37
N LEU A 15 -9.68 -13.92 -3.29
CA LEU A 15 -8.23 -13.78 -3.15
C LEU A 15 -7.48 -14.66 -4.17
N PHE A 16 -7.91 -15.91 -4.35
CA PHE A 16 -7.34 -16.80 -5.37
C PHE A 16 -7.58 -16.26 -6.79
N LEU A 17 -8.77 -15.72 -7.07
CA LEU A 17 -9.04 -15.08 -8.36
C LEU A 17 -8.12 -13.86 -8.62
N ALA A 18 -7.79 -13.09 -7.59
CA ALA A 18 -6.85 -11.98 -7.72
C ALA A 18 -5.43 -12.48 -8.05
N LEU A 19 -4.97 -13.57 -7.41
CA LEU A 19 -3.68 -14.19 -7.72
C LEU A 19 -3.63 -14.76 -9.13
N GLU A 20 -4.67 -15.46 -9.56
CA GLU A 20 -4.79 -16.00 -10.93
C GLU A 20 -4.77 -14.87 -11.98
N ALA A 21 -5.45 -13.75 -11.71
CA ALA A 21 -5.42 -12.59 -12.58
C ALA A 21 -4.01 -12.00 -12.70
N LEU A 22 -3.26 -11.88 -11.59
CA LEU A 22 -1.88 -11.38 -11.60
C LEU A 22 -0.93 -12.31 -12.36
N ASP A 23 -1.11 -13.63 -12.21
CA ASP A 23 -0.30 -14.64 -12.90
C ASP A 23 -0.53 -14.64 -14.40
N ARG A 24 -1.80 -14.58 -14.84
CA ARG A 24 -2.16 -14.52 -16.26
C ARG A 24 -1.51 -13.34 -17.00
N GLU A 25 -1.50 -12.18 -16.36
CA GLU A 25 -0.93 -10.96 -16.94
C GLU A 25 0.61 -10.91 -16.85
N LYS A 26 1.26 -11.93 -16.28
CA LYS A 26 2.72 -12.01 -16.07
C LYS A 26 3.30 -10.75 -15.40
N ILE A 27 2.51 -10.14 -14.51
CA ILE A 27 2.85 -8.88 -13.82
C ILE A 27 4.02 -9.09 -12.81
N PHE A 28 4.47 -10.34 -12.63
CA PHE A 28 5.62 -10.66 -11.81
C PHE A 28 6.54 -11.72 -12.45
N LEU A 29 7.84 -11.42 -12.52
CA LEU A 29 8.88 -12.25 -13.16
C LEU A 29 9.64 -13.17 -12.19
N HIS A 30 9.17 -13.35 -10.95
CA HIS A 30 9.81 -14.27 -10.00
C HIS A 30 9.01 -15.56 -9.83
N THR A 31 9.68 -16.65 -10.17
CA THR A 31 9.14 -18.00 -10.35
C THR A 31 9.13 -18.86 -9.09
N LYS A 32 9.43 -18.31 -7.91
CA LYS A 32 9.41 -19.08 -6.67
C LYS A 32 7.97 -19.20 -6.15
N PHE A 33 7.57 -20.42 -5.84
CA PHE A 33 6.32 -20.72 -5.18
C PHE A 33 6.59 -21.05 -3.71
N LEU A 34 5.67 -20.64 -2.84
CA LEU A 34 5.58 -21.15 -1.47
C LEU A 34 4.64 -22.35 -1.49
N GLU A 35 5.13 -23.49 -1.01
CA GLU A 35 4.32 -24.68 -0.79
C GLU A 35 3.95 -24.74 0.69
N ILE A 36 2.66 -24.84 0.98
CA ILE A 36 2.14 -24.94 2.34
C ILE A 36 1.42 -26.28 2.44
N GLU A 37 1.98 -27.17 3.24
CA GLU A 37 1.31 -28.42 3.60
C GLU A 37 0.25 -28.12 4.68
N ALA A 38 -0.99 -28.50 4.40
CA ALA A 38 -2.11 -28.36 5.32
C ALA A 38 -2.88 -29.70 5.40
N PRO A 39 -3.70 -29.92 6.44
CA PRO A 39 -4.46 -31.17 6.60
C PRO A 39 -5.36 -31.53 5.40
N ASN A 40 -5.77 -30.52 4.63
CA ASN A 40 -6.63 -30.63 3.45
C ASN A 40 -5.86 -30.62 2.11
N GLY A 41 -4.51 -30.69 2.14
CA GLY A 41 -3.67 -30.80 0.95
C GLY A 41 -2.52 -29.81 0.90
N VAL A 42 -1.77 -29.82 -0.21
CA VAL A 42 -0.66 -28.91 -0.45
C VAL A 42 -1.15 -27.71 -1.26
N PHE A 43 -0.98 -26.52 -0.71
CA PHE A 43 -1.30 -25.26 -1.37
C PHE A 43 -0.04 -24.66 -1.97
N ARG A 44 -0.13 -24.22 -3.23
CA ARG A 44 0.96 -23.53 -3.94
C ARG A 44 0.54 -22.09 -4.22
N ILE A 45 1.31 -21.13 -3.71
CA ILE A 45 1.08 -19.71 -3.98
C ILE A 45 2.36 -19.06 -4.51
N PRO A 46 2.29 -18.10 -5.45
CA PRO A 46 3.47 -17.35 -5.87
C PRO A 46 4.07 -16.64 -4.65
N LEU A 47 5.36 -16.83 -4.38
CA LEU A 47 5.97 -16.46 -3.10
C LEU A 47 5.74 -14.98 -2.75
N VAL A 48 6.17 -14.07 -3.63
CA VAL A 48 6.10 -12.63 -3.34
C VAL A 48 4.67 -12.12 -3.41
N ALA A 49 3.92 -12.42 -4.48
CA ALA A 49 2.54 -11.97 -4.61
C ALA A 49 1.65 -12.53 -3.47
N GLY A 50 1.88 -13.77 -3.07
CA GLY A 50 1.26 -14.39 -1.90
C GLY A 50 1.57 -13.65 -0.61
N PHE A 51 2.83 -13.31 -0.32
CA PHE A 51 3.18 -12.53 0.87
C PHE A 51 2.60 -11.11 0.84
N VAL A 52 2.59 -10.43 -0.31
CA VAL A 52 1.97 -9.09 -0.41
C VAL A 52 0.47 -9.18 -0.16
N LEU A 53 -0.19 -10.21 -0.70
CA LEU A 53 -1.61 -10.47 -0.47
C LEU A 53 -1.90 -10.77 1.01
N LEU A 54 -1.12 -11.64 1.64
CA LEU A 54 -1.25 -11.96 3.06
C LEU A 54 -1.04 -10.72 3.92
N ASN A 55 -0.03 -9.89 3.62
CA ASN A 55 0.20 -8.63 4.32
C ASN A 55 -1.01 -7.68 4.17
N ALA A 56 -1.63 -7.62 2.99
CA ALA A 56 -2.80 -6.78 2.75
C ALA A 56 -4.04 -7.21 3.55
N LEU A 57 -4.11 -8.48 3.99
CA LEU A 57 -5.20 -8.98 4.83
C LEU A 57 -5.01 -8.68 6.32
N VAL A 58 -3.77 -8.41 6.74
CA VAL A 58 -3.46 -8.06 8.13
C VAL A 58 -3.69 -6.57 8.32
N GLY A 59 -4.50 -6.21 9.32
CA GLY A 59 -4.75 -4.81 9.67
C GLY A 59 -3.44 -4.08 9.96
N ASN A 60 -3.25 -2.90 9.36
CA ASN A 60 -2.00 -2.12 9.43
C ASN A 60 -0.74 -2.88 9.00
N GLY A 61 -0.88 -3.90 8.14
CA GLY A 61 0.24 -4.66 7.62
C GLY A 61 1.19 -3.81 6.76
N ALA A 62 2.47 -3.78 7.13
CA ALA A 62 3.53 -3.11 6.37
C ALA A 62 4.55 -4.13 5.86
N MET A 63 4.87 -4.06 4.58
CA MET A 63 5.84 -4.96 3.93
C MET A 63 6.88 -4.15 3.14
N LEU A 64 8.15 -4.52 3.29
CA LEU A 64 9.24 -4.01 2.48
C LEU A 64 9.59 -4.99 1.37
N LEU A 65 9.47 -4.55 0.10
CA LEU A 65 9.87 -5.35 -1.06
C LEU A 65 11.29 -5.01 -1.51
N TRP A 66 12.25 -5.85 -1.10
CA TRP A 66 13.65 -5.73 -1.48
C TRP A 66 14.00 -6.57 -2.72
N GLY A 67 14.77 -5.99 -3.65
CA GLY A 67 15.19 -6.66 -4.89
C GLY A 67 15.72 -5.69 -5.92
N GLY A 68 16.23 -6.18 -7.05
CA GLY A 68 16.80 -5.35 -8.11
C GLY A 68 15.80 -4.40 -8.79
N TYR A 69 16.33 -3.49 -9.61
CA TYR A 69 15.51 -2.61 -10.45
C TYR A 69 14.85 -3.41 -11.59
N GLY A 70 13.64 -3.02 -12.02
CA GLY A 70 12.96 -3.62 -13.17
C GLY A 70 12.23 -4.95 -12.92
N TYR A 71 12.25 -5.50 -11.70
CA TYR A 71 11.57 -6.77 -11.36
C TYR A 71 10.05 -6.65 -11.16
N GLY A 72 9.43 -5.55 -11.58
CA GLY A 72 7.98 -5.38 -11.49
C GLY A 72 7.43 -5.16 -10.07
N LYS A 73 8.26 -4.89 -9.05
CA LYS A 73 7.82 -4.65 -7.66
C LYS A 73 6.70 -3.60 -7.56
N THR A 74 6.94 -2.42 -8.14
CA THR A 74 5.97 -1.31 -8.14
C THR A 74 4.75 -1.64 -9.00
N MET A 75 4.91 -2.41 -10.08
CA MET A 75 3.78 -2.85 -10.90
C MET A 75 2.88 -3.81 -10.12
N LEU A 76 3.44 -4.84 -9.48
CA LEU A 76 2.72 -5.81 -8.65
C LEU A 76 1.86 -5.12 -7.60
N ILE A 77 2.45 -4.24 -6.78
CA ILE A 77 1.71 -3.56 -5.70
C ILE A 77 0.65 -2.59 -6.22
N LYS A 78 0.83 -1.99 -7.40
CA LYS A 78 -0.18 -1.13 -8.03
C LYS A 78 -1.40 -1.94 -8.48
N TYR A 79 -1.18 -3.04 -9.21
CA TYR A 79 -2.26 -3.89 -9.69
C TYR A 79 -2.96 -4.63 -8.56
N LEU A 80 -2.20 -5.12 -7.58
CA LEU A 80 -2.80 -5.73 -6.40
C LEU A 80 -3.66 -4.71 -5.61
N GLY A 81 -3.15 -3.49 -5.42
CA GLY A 81 -3.95 -2.41 -4.82
C GLY A 81 -5.27 -2.23 -5.56
N ARG A 82 -5.24 -2.11 -6.90
CA ARG A 82 -6.46 -1.99 -7.72
C ARG A 82 -7.42 -3.16 -7.52
N LEU A 83 -6.92 -4.38 -7.50
CA LEU A 83 -7.74 -5.59 -7.36
C LEU A 83 -8.39 -5.68 -5.97
N LEU A 84 -7.67 -5.30 -4.91
CA LEU A 84 -8.14 -5.43 -3.53
C LEU A 84 -9.03 -4.28 -3.09
N THR A 85 -8.74 -3.06 -3.55
CA THR A 85 -9.46 -1.85 -3.11
C THR A 85 -10.47 -1.34 -4.12
N SER A 86 -10.48 -1.90 -5.34
CA SER A 86 -11.24 -1.37 -6.49
C SER A 86 -10.89 0.08 -6.85
N THR A 87 -9.76 0.61 -6.35
CA THR A 87 -9.28 1.96 -6.66
C THR A 87 -8.71 2.00 -8.09
N PRO A 88 -9.06 3.01 -8.90
CA PRO A 88 -8.45 3.20 -10.23
C PRO A 88 -6.92 3.26 -10.17
N LEU A 89 -6.26 2.74 -11.20
CA LEU A 89 -4.80 2.65 -11.22
C LEU A 89 -4.15 4.04 -11.19
N GLU A 90 -4.81 5.01 -11.81
CA GLU A 90 -4.40 6.41 -11.90
C GLU A 90 -4.41 7.08 -10.51
N GLU A 91 -5.39 6.73 -9.67
CA GLU A 91 -5.50 7.24 -8.31
C GLU A 91 -4.46 6.60 -7.40
N ILE A 92 -4.26 5.27 -7.51
CA ILE A 92 -3.17 4.59 -6.82
C ILE A 92 -1.84 5.23 -7.19
N GLU A 93 -1.56 5.41 -8.48
CA GLU A 93 -0.34 6.01 -8.98
C GLU A 93 -0.13 7.45 -8.48
N ALA A 94 -1.19 8.26 -8.46
CA ALA A 94 -1.11 9.62 -7.96
C ALA A 94 -0.97 9.72 -6.42
N SER A 95 -1.17 8.62 -5.70
CA SER A 95 -0.93 8.52 -4.26
C SER A 95 0.46 7.99 -3.89
N ILE A 96 1.24 7.47 -4.85
CA ILE A 96 2.57 6.92 -4.60
C ILE A 96 3.51 8.02 -4.11
N LEU A 97 4.19 7.75 -2.99
CA LEU A 97 5.28 8.59 -2.52
C LEU A 97 6.59 8.13 -3.16
N ARG A 98 7.09 8.88 -4.14
CA ARG A 98 8.39 8.59 -4.77
C ARG A 98 9.51 9.24 -3.96
N ALA A 99 10.30 8.43 -3.27
CA ALA A 99 11.34 8.89 -2.38
C ALA A 99 12.46 9.61 -3.14
N ASN A 100 12.94 10.68 -2.53
CA ASN A 100 14.14 11.39 -2.96
C ASN A 100 14.77 12.10 -1.74
N PRO A 101 16.06 12.47 -1.79
CA PRO A 101 16.75 13.05 -0.64
C PRO A 101 16.21 14.42 -0.20
N GLN A 102 15.50 15.14 -1.09
CA GLN A 102 14.95 16.47 -0.83
C GLN A 102 13.47 16.43 -0.43
N LEU A 103 12.92 15.25 -0.17
CA LEU A 103 11.53 15.09 0.21
C LEU A 103 11.32 15.54 1.66
N ILE A 104 10.65 16.68 1.82
CA ILE A 104 10.31 17.27 3.12
C ILE A 104 8.95 16.77 3.63
N GLU A 105 8.72 16.92 4.94
CA GLU A 105 7.48 16.53 5.60
C GLU A 105 6.25 17.11 4.88
N GLU A 106 6.30 18.34 4.39
CA GLU A 106 5.16 18.97 3.71
C GLU A 106 4.80 18.32 2.38
N LYS A 107 5.73 17.58 1.77
CA LYS A 107 5.50 16.79 0.56
C LYS A 107 4.98 15.38 0.86
N ILE A 108 5.23 14.88 2.07
CA ILE A 108 4.79 13.57 2.55
C ILE A 108 3.40 13.68 3.20
N VAL A 109 3.26 14.61 4.13
CA VAL A 109 2.15 14.75 5.07
C VAL A 109 1.09 15.74 4.57
N GLY A 110 1.42 17.03 4.53
CA GLY A 110 0.42 18.07 4.30
C GLY A 110 1.05 19.46 4.27
N ARG A 111 0.25 20.47 3.96
CA ARG A 111 0.69 21.88 4.02
C ARG A 111 -0.46 22.75 4.46
N LEU A 112 -0.17 23.94 4.98
CA LEU A 112 -1.22 24.93 5.26
C LEU A 112 -1.85 25.46 3.96
N HIS A 113 -3.15 25.73 4.03
CA HIS A 113 -3.90 26.41 2.98
C HIS A 113 -3.64 27.92 3.05
N LEU A 114 -2.58 28.37 2.37
CA LEU A 114 -2.12 29.76 2.41
C LEU A 114 -3.24 30.80 2.13
N GLY A 115 -4.17 30.49 1.23
CA GLY A 115 -5.27 31.40 0.91
C GLY A 115 -6.28 31.60 2.05
N ARG A 116 -6.45 30.60 2.93
CA ARG A 116 -7.38 30.65 4.08
C ARG A 116 -6.66 31.30 5.26
N LEU A 117 -5.41 30.89 5.47
CA LEU A 117 -4.53 31.51 6.48
C LEU A 117 -4.40 33.02 6.29
N ILE A 118 -4.09 33.49 5.07
CA ILE A 118 -3.85 34.91 4.81
C ILE A 118 -5.14 35.75 4.87
N LYS A 119 -6.27 35.21 4.39
CA LYS A 119 -7.51 35.99 4.28
C LYS A 119 -8.36 35.96 5.55
N GLU A 120 -8.35 34.84 6.25
CA GLU A 120 -9.30 34.54 7.32
C GLU A 120 -8.60 34.27 8.66
N GLY A 121 -7.27 34.13 8.66
CA GLY A 121 -6.51 33.75 9.85
C GLY A 121 -6.69 32.27 10.24
N GLU A 122 -7.30 31.47 9.37
CA GLU A 122 -7.60 30.06 9.63
C GLU A 122 -6.46 29.13 9.21
N GLU A 123 -5.94 28.34 10.15
CA GLU A 123 -4.96 27.29 9.91
C GLU A 123 -5.64 26.02 9.41
N GLU A 124 -5.85 25.93 8.10
CA GLU A 124 -6.40 24.74 7.46
C GLU A 124 -5.28 23.89 6.82
N VAL A 125 -5.20 22.60 7.17
CA VAL A 125 -4.22 21.67 6.59
C VAL A 125 -4.76 20.96 5.35
N VAL A 126 -4.04 21.12 4.23
CA VAL A 126 -4.24 20.36 3.01
C VAL A 126 -3.36 19.11 3.03
N TRP A 127 -3.96 17.98 3.43
CA TRP A 127 -3.28 16.68 3.46
C TRP A 127 -2.93 16.16 2.06
N ARG A 128 -1.78 15.50 1.95
CA ARG A 128 -1.30 14.86 0.72
C ARG A 128 -2.14 13.64 0.38
N ARG A 129 -2.21 13.32 -0.92
CA ARG A 129 -2.90 12.12 -1.43
C ARG A 129 -2.36 10.84 -0.79
N PHE A 130 -1.05 10.77 -0.57
CA PHE A 130 -0.40 9.66 0.13
C PHE A 130 -1.03 9.40 1.52
N ILE A 131 -1.24 10.45 2.32
CA ILE A 131 -1.86 10.34 3.65
C ILE A 131 -3.31 9.84 3.55
N LYS A 132 -4.08 10.41 2.62
CA LYS A 132 -5.50 10.06 2.42
C LYS A 132 -5.71 8.67 1.79
N SER A 133 -4.70 8.11 1.12
CA SER A 133 -4.83 6.84 0.43
C SER A 133 -4.91 5.69 1.41
N PHE A 134 -5.88 4.78 1.21
CA PHE A 134 -5.92 3.52 1.94
C PHE A 134 -4.71 2.63 1.57
N TRP A 135 -4.37 2.54 0.29
CA TRP A 135 -3.26 1.75 -0.22
C TRP A 135 -2.00 2.60 -0.39
N LYS A 136 -1.16 2.61 0.65
CA LYS A 136 0.04 3.45 0.70
C LYS A 136 1.23 2.73 0.07
N ILE A 137 1.82 3.35 -0.96
CA ILE A 137 3.03 2.87 -1.62
C ILE A 137 4.13 3.92 -1.47
N ILE A 138 5.29 3.50 -1.01
CA ILE A 138 6.52 4.29 -1.00
C ILE A 138 7.51 3.61 -1.94
N ASP A 139 7.91 4.31 -2.99
CA ASP A 139 8.88 3.81 -3.96
C ASP A 139 10.28 4.30 -3.59
N GLU A 140 11.27 3.41 -3.66
CA GLU A 140 12.68 3.66 -3.34
C GLU A 140 12.92 4.27 -1.94
N ILE A 141 12.23 3.76 -0.90
CA ILE A 141 12.27 4.29 0.48
C ILE A 141 13.67 4.57 1.03
N ASN A 142 14.68 3.81 0.61
CA ASN A 142 16.08 4.00 0.97
C ASN A 142 16.69 5.33 0.47
N ARG A 143 15.98 6.10 -0.36
CA ARG A 143 16.38 7.44 -0.83
C ARG A 143 15.87 8.58 0.05
N LEU A 144 15.02 8.29 1.04
CA LEU A 144 14.52 9.28 2.00
C LEU A 144 15.65 9.72 2.95
N SER A 145 15.63 10.99 3.35
CA SER A 145 16.44 11.46 4.47
C SER A 145 16.02 10.76 5.78
N PRO A 146 16.90 10.73 6.81
CA PRO A 146 16.52 10.19 8.13
C PRO A 146 15.25 10.82 8.69
N SER A 147 15.13 12.15 8.63
CA SER A 147 13.93 12.87 9.10
C SER A 147 12.65 12.47 8.35
N ALA A 148 12.73 12.25 7.04
CA ALA A 148 11.59 11.76 6.27
C ALA A 148 11.24 10.31 6.61
N GLN A 149 12.23 9.47 6.90
CA GLN A 149 11.99 8.10 7.36
C GLN A 149 11.30 8.08 8.73
N ASP A 150 11.69 8.97 9.65
CA ASP A 150 11.05 9.10 10.96
C ASP A 150 9.55 9.41 10.82
N VAL A 151 9.19 10.34 9.92
CA VAL A 151 7.77 10.65 9.60
C VAL A 151 7.02 9.40 9.13
N ILE A 152 7.62 8.58 8.26
CA ILE A 152 7.01 7.33 7.79
C ILE A 152 6.86 6.32 8.93
N LEU A 153 7.87 6.17 9.80
CA LEU A 153 7.82 5.26 10.94
C LEU A 153 6.76 5.68 11.95
N SER A 154 6.63 6.97 12.24
CA SER A 154 5.55 7.50 13.09
C SER A 154 4.17 7.21 12.51
N LEU A 155 3.97 7.42 11.20
CA LEU A 155 2.73 7.06 10.52
C LEU A 155 2.40 5.56 10.65
N LEU A 156 3.40 4.69 10.48
CA LEU A 156 3.22 3.23 10.58
C LEU A 156 2.94 2.77 12.01
N GLY A 157 3.58 3.39 13.01
CA GLY A 157 3.45 3.01 14.41
C GLY A 157 2.19 3.53 15.08
N GLU A 158 1.82 4.79 14.82
CA GLU A 158 0.67 5.43 15.48
C GLU A 158 -0.64 5.27 14.69
N GLY A 159 -0.55 5.05 13.37
CA GLY A 159 -1.73 5.02 12.48
C GLY A 159 -2.42 6.37 12.32
N ILE A 160 -1.87 7.43 12.90
CA ILE A 160 -2.36 8.81 12.83
C ILE A 160 -1.24 9.73 12.36
N VAL A 161 -1.61 10.84 11.74
CA VAL A 161 -0.66 11.85 11.26
C VAL A 161 -0.99 13.19 11.87
N LYS A 162 0.02 13.83 12.46
CA LYS A 162 -0.09 15.14 13.08
C LYS A 162 0.68 16.14 12.23
N TYR A 163 0.10 17.32 12.00
CA TYR A 163 0.77 18.41 11.28
C TYR A 163 0.19 19.73 11.78
N PHE A 164 1.04 20.58 12.37
CA PHE A 164 0.58 21.67 13.25
C PHE A 164 -0.42 21.13 14.30
N ASP A 165 -1.53 21.83 14.54
CA ASP A 165 -2.59 21.41 15.47
C ASP A 165 -3.64 20.50 14.82
N SER A 166 -3.41 20.05 13.58
CA SER A 166 -4.33 19.16 12.87
C SER A 166 -3.91 17.69 12.96
N VAL A 167 -4.90 16.81 13.08
CA VAL A 167 -4.71 15.35 13.10
C VAL A 167 -5.51 14.72 11.96
N PHE A 168 -4.89 13.80 11.24
CA PHE A 168 -5.55 12.92 10.27
C PHE A 168 -5.54 11.48 10.82
N VAL A 169 -6.72 10.85 10.83
CA VAL A 169 -6.97 9.48 11.30
C VAL A 169 -7.54 8.67 10.14
#